data_AF-A0A6B1GS83-F1
#
_entry.id   AF-A0A6B1GS83-F1
#
_cell.length_a   1.000
_cell.length_b   1.000
_cell.length_c   1.000
_cell.angle_alpha   90.00
_cell.angle_beta   90.00
_cell.angle_gamma   90.00
#
_symmetry.space_group_name_H-M   'P 1'
#
loop_
_entity.id
_entity.type
_entity.pdbx_description
1 polymer ?
#
loop_
_entity_poly.entity_id
_entity_poly.type
_entity_poly.pdbx_seq_one_letter_code
_entity_poly.pdbx_strand_id
1 'polypeptide(L)'
;MPPGTYLLVVDIPSVGLTSEPVTVSASQETTVELEYDHFTHFDEIVVTASGGLRNESELPNAISVLGGADLQLRMGATLGEALAGEPGLSSTAFVPGAARPIIRGLSSARVRVLNGGMGTGDVSVESADHAVTSDPLLAEQIEVLRGPATLRYGSGAIGGAVNVVDG
;
A
#
# COMPACT_ATOMS: atom_id res chain seq x y z
N MET A 1 17.36 46.04 -3.28
CA MET A 1 16.20 45.91 -4.20
C MET A 1 15.35 47.16 -4.10
N PRO A 2 14.48 47.49 -5.08
CA PRO A 2 13.53 48.58 -4.93
C PRO A 2 12.69 48.40 -3.65
N PRO A 3 12.29 49.50 -2.99
CA PRO A 3 11.35 49.40 -1.88
C PRO A 3 10.01 48.84 -2.37
N GLY A 4 9.46 47.90 -1.62
CA GLY A 4 8.23 47.21 -2.00
C GLY A 4 7.95 45.97 -1.17
N THR A 5 6.76 45.40 -1.33
CA THR A 5 6.39 44.12 -0.73
C THR A 5 6.73 43.00 -1.69
N TYR A 6 7.47 42.02 -1.19
CA TYR A 6 7.93 40.85 -1.92
C TYR A 6 7.34 39.61 -1.26
N LEU A 7 7.01 38.60 -2.06
CA LEU A 7 6.69 37.27 -1.53
C LEU A 7 8.00 36.49 -1.46
N LEU A 8 8.47 36.22 -0.25
CA LEU A 8 9.62 35.33 -0.04
C LEU A 8 9.10 33.90 -0.15
N VAL A 9 9.52 33.19 -1.19
CA VAL A 9 9.20 31.77 -1.38
C VAL A 9 10.46 30.98 -1.07
N VAL A 10 10.32 29.98 -0.22
CA VAL A 10 11.41 29.09 0.15
C VAL A 10 10.98 27.67 -0.16
N ASP A 11 11.80 27.02 -0.98
CA ASP A 11 11.65 25.63 -1.38
C ASP A 11 12.75 24.81 -0.71
N ILE A 12 12.35 23.96 0.22
CA ILE A 12 13.26 23.01 0.86
C ILE A 12 12.87 21.62 0.34
N PRO A 13 13.76 20.93 -0.41
CA PRO A 13 13.44 19.66 -1.05
C PRO A 13 12.85 18.57 -0.15
N SER A 14 13.07 18.66 1.17
CA SER A 14 12.63 17.69 2.18
C SER A 14 11.46 18.16 3.08
N VAL A 15 10.99 19.40 2.93
CA VAL A 15 9.94 20.01 3.79
C VAL A 15 8.80 20.62 2.96
N GLY A 16 9.04 20.95 1.69
CA GLY A 16 8.06 21.54 0.79
C GLY A 16 8.18 23.05 0.67
N LEU A 17 7.15 23.66 0.09
CA LEU A 17 7.08 25.08 -0.24
C LEU A 17 6.35 25.85 0.87
N THR A 18 6.96 26.92 1.37
CA THR A 18 6.22 27.95 2.13
C THR A 18 6.53 29.33 1.57
N SER A 19 5.67 30.29 1.91
CA SER A 19 5.85 31.68 1.51
C SER A 19 5.42 32.67 2.57
N GLU A 20 6.20 33.73 2.76
CA GLU A 20 5.89 34.83 3.67
C GLU A 20 6.03 36.19 2.96
N PRO A 21 5.09 37.13 3.13
CA PRO A 21 5.23 38.47 2.59
C PRO A 21 6.25 39.30 3.40
N VAL A 22 7.28 39.80 2.73
CA VAL A 22 8.35 40.61 3.32
C VAL A 22 8.31 42.01 2.72
N THR A 23 8.33 43.04 3.56
CA THR A 23 8.41 44.43 3.11
C THR A 23 9.86 44.92 3.18
N VAL A 24 10.40 45.33 2.03
CA VAL A 24 11.75 45.89 1.91
C VAL A 24 11.64 47.41 1.83
N SER A 25 12.30 48.11 2.75
CA SER A 25 12.39 49.58 2.76
C SER A 25 13.67 50.05 2.07
N ALA A 26 13.65 51.26 1.50
CA ALA A 26 14.80 51.80 0.79
C ALA A 26 15.98 52.04 1.73
N SER A 27 17.18 51.60 1.34
CA SER A 27 18.44 51.89 2.04
C SER A 27 18.55 51.30 3.46
N GLN A 28 17.75 50.27 3.78
CA GLN A 28 17.87 49.48 5.00
C GLN A 28 18.06 48.00 4.67
N GLU A 29 18.82 47.31 5.51
CA GLU A 29 19.00 45.86 5.42
C GLU A 29 17.86 45.18 6.19
N THR A 30 17.07 44.34 5.50
CA THR A 30 15.96 43.59 6.10
C THR A 30 16.40 42.15 6.30
N THR A 31 16.50 41.71 7.56
CA THR A 31 16.73 40.29 7.91
C THR A 31 15.39 39.62 8.20
N VAL A 32 15.18 38.43 7.66
CA VAL A 32 13.97 37.62 7.88
C VAL A 32 14.41 36.30 8.51
N GLU A 33 13.96 36.04 9.74
CA GLU A 33 14.09 34.73 10.38
C GLU A 33 12.86 33.90 10.07
N LEU A 34 13.05 32.72 9.51
CA LEU A 34 11.98 31.80 9.15
C LEU A 34 12.03 30.58 10.07
N GLU A 35 10.95 30.34 10.79
CA GLU A 35 10.76 29.15 11.60
C GLU A 35 9.98 28.11 10.78
N TYR A 36 10.59 26.94 10.54
CA TYR A 36 9.96 25.84 9.79
C TYR A 36 9.66 24.68 10.72
N ASP A 37 8.43 24.21 10.68
CA ASP A 37 8.05 22.93 11.26
C ASP A 37 8.38 21.82 10.26
N HIS A 38 9.19 20.85 10.69
CA HIS A 38 9.62 19.74 9.84
C HIS A 38 8.52 18.68 9.79
N PHE A 39 7.50 18.90 8.97
CA PHE A 39 6.53 17.86 8.64
C PHE A 39 7.03 17.07 7.43
N THR A 40 7.77 15.98 7.67
CA THR A 40 7.95 14.93 6.66
C THR A 40 6.64 14.19 6.50
N HIS A 41 5.77 14.65 5.60
CA HIS A 41 4.69 13.84 5.08
C HIS A 41 5.18 13.16 3.80
N PHE A 42 5.57 11.89 3.91
CA PHE A 42 5.82 11.05 2.74
C PHE A 42 4.51 10.39 2.36
N ASP A 43 3.90 10.79 1.24
CA ASP A 43 2.86 9.98 0.60
C ASP A 43 3.54 8.76 -0.01
N GLU A 44 3.25 7.56 0.53
CA GLU A 44 3.69 6.32 -0.08
C GLU A 44 2.92 6.10 -1.40
N ILE A 45 3.67 6.05 -2.50
CA ILE A 45 3.11 5.74 -3.82
C ILE A 45 2.92 4.24 -3.91
N VAL A 46 1.67 3.80 -3.89
CA VAL A 46 1.33 2.39 -4.05
C VAL A 46 1.12 2.10 -5.54
N VAL A 47 2.00 1.28 -6.10
CA VAL A 47 1.80 0.70 -7.43
C VAL A 47 0.89 -0.51 -7.28
N THR A 48 -0.28 -0.48 -7.89
CA THR A 48 -1.13 -1.67 -8.00
C THR A 48 -1.20 -2.16 -9.42
N ALA A 49 -1.10 -3.47 -9.64
CA ALA A 49 -1.17 -4.10 -10.96
C ALA A 49 -2.49 -3.80 -11.70
N SER A 50 -3.53 -3.40 -10.98
CA SER A 50 -4.87 -3.27 -11.53
C SER A 50 -5.32 -1.83 -11.85
N GLY A 51 -4.54 -0.77 -11.58
CA GLY A 51 -5.08 0.59 -11.76
C GLY A 51 -4.17 1.81 -11.65
N GLY A 52 -2.86 1.69 -11.83
CA GLY A 52 -1.94 2.83 -11.96
C GLY A 52 -1.46 3.40 -10.62
N LEU A 53 -0.54 4.37 -10.72
CA LEU A 53 0.09 5.05 -9.58
C LEU A 53 -0.95 5.83 -8.79
N ARG A 54 -1.13 5.50 -7.51
CA ARG A 54 -2.02 6.23 -6.60
C ARG A 54 -1.34 6.39 -5.25
N ASN A 55 -1.59 7.53 -4.61
CA ASN A 55 -1.23 7.70 -3.21
C ASN A 55 -2.11 6.80 -2.35
N GLU A 56 -1.55 6.23 -1.29
CA GLU A 56 -2.32 5.42 -0.35
C GLU A 56 -3.52 6.20 0.23
N SER A 57 -3.34 7.51 0.45
CA SER A 57 -4.35 8.45 0.94
C SER A 57 -5.57 8.64 0.03
N GLU A 58 -5.45 8.30 -1.27
CA GLU A 58 -6.53 8.40 -2.25
C GLU A 58 -7.35 7.10 -2.38
N LEU A 59 -6.92 6.02 -1.72
CA LEU A 59 -7.59 4.74 -1.79
C LEU A 59 -8.68 4.65 -0.71
N PRO A 60 -9.94 4.33 -1.08
CA PRO A 60 -11.03 4.25 -0.11
C PRO A 60 -10.91 3.08 0.87
N ASN A 61 -10.03 2.11 0.59
CA ASN A 61 -9.78 0.94 1.41
C ASN A 61 -8.30 0.88 1.80
N ALA A 62 -8.02 0.43 3.04
CA ALA A 62 -6.66 0.20 3.49
C ALA A 62 -6.00 -0.90 2.66
N ILE A 63 -5.04 -0.51 1.83
CA ILE A 63 -4.18 -1.42 1.08
C ILE A 63 -2.87 -1.61 1.85
N SER A 64 -2.24 -2.76 1.76
CA SER A 64 -0.82 -2.91 2.08
C SER A 64 -0.14 -3.59 0.92
N VAL A 65 1.11 -3.23 0.70
CA VAL A 65 1.96 -3.85 -0.29
C VAL A 65 3.15 -4.49 0.41
N LEU A 66 3.36 -5.77 0.12
CA LEU A 66 4.54 -6.50 0.53
C LEU A 66 5.38 -6.78 -0.72
N GLY A 67 6.58 -6.20 -0.82
CA GLY A 67 7.47 -6.35 -1.97
C GLY A 67 8.94 -6.26 -1.59
N GLY A 68 9.83 -6.46 -2.56
CA GLY A 68 11.27 -6.28 -2.38
C GLY A 68 11.86 -7.09 -1.22
N ALA A 69 12.65 -6.43 -0.36
CA ALA A 69 13.34 -7.07 0.76
C ALA A 69 12.37 -7.61 1.82
N ASP A 70 11.26 -6.92 2.07
CA ASP A 70 10.28 -7.36 3.09
C ASP A 70 9.58 -8.65 2.66
N LEU A 71 9.24 -8.77 1.37
CA LEU A 71 8.70 -10.00 0.82
C LEU A 71 9.73 -11.15 0.93
N GLN A 72 11.00 -10.88 0.61
CA GLN A 72 12.07 -11.88 0.72
C GLN A 72 12.29 -12.38 2.16
N LEU A 73 12.20 -11.49 3.15
CA LEU A 73 12.33 -11.85 4.56
C LEU A 73 11.13 -12.65 5.08
N ARG A 74 9.96 -12.51 4.44
CA ARG A 74 8.70 -13.12 4.86
C ARG A 74 8.23 -14.23 3.92
N MET A 75 9.11 -14.74 3.05
CA MET A 75 8.76 -15.85 2.16
C MET A 75 8.33 -17.08 2.99
N GLY A 76 7.04 -17.39 2.94
CA GLY A 76 6.46 -18.62 3.48
C GLY A 76 6.37 -19.70 2.41
N ALA A 77 6.10 -20.94 2.81
CA ALA A 77 5.85 -22.03 1.87
C ALA A 77 4.47 -21.90 1.19
N THR A 78 3.62 -21.02 1.70
CA THR A 78 2.29 -20.73 1.17
C THR A 78 1.98 -19.23 1.24
N LEU A 79 1.01 -18.78 0.44
CA LEU A 79 0.54 -17.40 0.47
C LEU A 79 0.01 -16.98 1.85
N GLY A 80 -0.70 -17.88 2.53
CA GLY A 80 -1.21 -17.61 3.88
C GLY A 80 -0.09 -17.38 4.89
N GLU A 81 0.96 -18.19 4.86
CA GLU A 81 2.13 -18.04 5.73
C GLU A 81 2.90 -16.75 5.46
N ALA A 82 3.12 -16.41 4.18
CA ALA A 82 3.82 -15.19 3.80
C ALA A 82 3.16 -13.92 4.34
N LEU A 83 1.82 -13.94 4.45
CA LEU A 83 1.02 -12.81 4.91
C LEU A 83 0.66 -12.86 6.40
N ALA A 84 0.92 -13.96 7.12
CA ALA A 84 0.47 -14.13 8.50
C ALA A 84 1.10 -13.14 9.50
N GLY A 85 2.23 -12.53 9.15
CA GLY A 85 2.89 -11.50 9.96
C GLY A 85 2.36 -10.08 9.77
N GLU A 86 1.48 -9.85 8.79
CA GLU A 86 0.92 -8.54 8.50
C GLU A 86 -0.24 -8.17 9.43
N PRO A 87 -0.40 -6.89 9.82
CA PRO A 87 -1.48 -6.45 10.69
C PRO A 87 -2.88 -6.81 10.16
N GLY A 88 -3.65 -7.50 11.01
CA GLY A 88 -5.02 -7.91 10.69
C GLY A 88 -5.12 -9.06 9.69
N LEU A 89 -3.99 -9.68 9.34
CA LEU A 89 -3.91 -10.90 8.55
C LEU A 89 -3.58 -12.10 9.44
N SER A 90 -4.06 -13.25 9.03
CA SER A 90 -3.63 -14.55 9.55
C SER A 90 -3.75 -15.59 8.44
N SER A 91 -3.42 -16.85 8.74
CA SER A 91 -3.52 -17.95 7.78
C SER A 91 -4.48 -19.03 8.26
N THR A 92 -5.12 -19.72 7.31
CA THR A 92 -5.66 -21.05 7.60
C THR A 92 -4.52 -22.02 7.85
N ALA A 93 -4.78 -23.09 8.60
CA ALA A 93 -3.85 -24.19 8.76
C ALA A 93 -4.65 -25.50 8.64
N PHE A 94 -4.40 -26.26 7.57
CA PHE A 94 -5.05 -27.55 7.32
C PHE A 94 -4.01 -28.65 7.16
N VAL A 95 -3.25 -28.61 6.07
CA VAL A 95 -2.12 -29.50 5.80
C VAL A 95 -0.91 -28.67 5.41
N PRO A 96 0.33 -29.15 5.63
CA PRO A 96 1.52 -28.48 5.15
C PRO A 96 1.40 -28.18 3.65
N GLY A 97 1.69 -26.95 3.23
CA GLY A 97 1.56 -26.52 1.84
C GLY A 97 0.16 -26.08 1.40
N ALA A 98 -0.87 -26.17 2.26
CA ALA A 98 -2.21 -25.65 1.99
C ALA A 98 -2.62 -24.63 3.06
N ALA A 99 -2.35 -23.36 2.76
CA ALA A 99 -2.66 -22.23 3.64
C ALA A 99 -3.15 -21.01 2.85
N ARG A 100 -4.32 -20.50 3.24
CA ARG A 100 -4.99 -19.35 2.64
C ARG A 100 -4.91 -18.15 3.58
N PRO A 101 -4.80 -16.92 3.04
CA PRO A 101 -4.89 -15.72 3.85
C PRO A 101 -6.30 -15.53 4.43
N ILE A 102 -6.33 -15.02 5.66
CA ILE A 102 -7.52 -14.61 6.40
C ILE A 102 -7.38 -13.10 6.64
N ILE A 103 -8.41 -12.33 6.29
CA ILE A 103 -8.45 -10.88 6.50
C ILE A 103 -9.47 -10.57 7.59
N ARG A 104 -9.02 -10.09 8.76
CA ARG A 104 -9.89 -9.72 9.90
C ARG A 104 -10.90 -10.83 10.26
N GLY A 105 -10.45 -12.08 10.24
CA GLY A 105 -11.27 -13.27 10.54
C GLY A 105 -12.12 -13.80 9.37
N LEU A 106 -12.09 -13.16 8.20
CA LEU A 106 -12.80 -13.61 7.01
C LEU A 106 -11.87 -14.43 6.10
N SER A 107 -12.37 -15.53 5.54
CA SER A 107 -11.59 -16.47 4.70
C SER A 107 -12.44 -17.13 3.61
N SER A 108 -11.84 -18.04 2.84
CA SER A 108 -12.51 -18.84 1.78
C SER A 108 -13.29 -17.93 0.82
N ALA A 109 -14.58 -18.16 0.60
CA ALA A 109 -15.46 -17.42 -0.32
C ALA A 109 -15.65 -15.93 0.02
N ARG A 110 -15.00 -15.43 1.08
CA ARG A 110 -15.04 -14.01 1.48
C ARG A 110 -13.75 -13.26 1.19
N VAL A 111 -12.64 -13.96 0.95
CA VAL A 111 -11.35 -13.36 0.60
C VAL A 111 -10.91 -13.92 -0.75
N ARG A 112 -10.87 -13.03 -1.75
CA ARG A 112 -10.49 -13.39 -3.10
C ARG A 112 -8.96 -13.41 -3.22
N VAL A 113 -8.40 -14.50 -3.75
CA VAL A 113 -7.01 -14.50 -4.19
C VAL A 113 -6.97 -14.28 -5.70
N LEU A 114 -6.02 -13.46 -6.14
CA LEU A 114 -5.81 -13.04 -7.51
C LEU A 114 -4.33 -13.22 -7.89
N ASN A 115 -4.08 -13.49 -9.16
CA ASN A 115 -2.78 -13.34 -9.82
C ASN A 115 -2.91 -12.26 -10.90
N GLY A 116 -2.11 -11.19 -10.82
CA GLY A 116 -2.14 -10.09 -11.77
C GLY A 116 -3.54 -9.46 -11.95
N GLY A 117 -4.36 -9.44 -10.89
CA GLY A 117 -5.73 -8.95 -10.90
C GLY A 117 -6.79 -9.95 -11.41
N MET A 118 -6.38 -11.14 -11.85
CA MET A 118 -7.29 -12.21 -12.29
C MET A 118 -7.48 -13.26 -11.19
N GLY A 119 -8.67 -13.84 -11.08
CA GLY A 119 -8.91 -14.92 -10.13
C GLY A 119 -8.05 -16.15 -10.42
N THR A 120 -7.50 -16.77 -9.37
CA THR A 120 -6.63 -17.96 -9.50
C THR A 120 -7.34 -19.19 -10.07
N GLY A 121 -8.68 -19.25 -9.97
CA GLY A 121 -9.47 -20.37 -10.49
C GLY A 121 -9.25 -21.70 -9.75
N ASP A 122 -8.52 -21.68 -8.64
CA ASP A 122 -8.24 -22.87 -7.84
C ASP A 122 -9.43 -23.33 -7.00
N VAL A 123 -9.32 -24.54 -6.48
CA VAL A 123 -10.36 -25.17 -5.64
C VAL A 123 -10.09 -24.98 -4.14
N SER A 124 -9.08 -24.20 -3.76
CA SER A 124 -8.79 -23.95 -2.35
C SER A 124 -9.91 -23.17 -1.65
N VAL A 125 -10.80 -22.53 -2.42
CA VAL A 125 -12.00 -21.85 -1.88
C VAL A 125 -12.98 -22.89 -1.34
N GLU A 126 -13.12 -24.00 -2.06
CA GLU A 126 -14.07 -25.07 -1.77
C GLU A 126 -13.57 -25.95 -0.63
N SER A 127 -12.27 -26.22 -0.57
CA SER A 127 -11.67 -26.99 0.50
C SER A 127 -10.27 -26.49 0.86
N ALA A 128 -10.03 -26.33 2.15
CA ALA A 128 -8.80 -25.74 2.68
C ALA A 128 -7.60 -26.72 2.70
N ASP A 129 -7.80 -27.98 2.29
CA ASP A 129 -6.73 -28.96 2.04
C ASP A 129 -6.06 -28.77 0.67
N HIS A 130 -6.57 -27.88 -0.18
CA HIS A 130 -5.95 -27.51 -1.45
C HIS A 130 -5.13 -26.23 -1.31
N ALA A 131 -3.97 -26.20 -1.95
CA ALA A 131 -3.12 -25.03 -2.00
C ALA A 131 -3.76 -23.92 -2.87
N VAL A 132 -3.48 -22.68 -2.49
CA VAL A 132 -3.68 -21.53 -3.37
C VAL A 132 -2.68 -21.65 -4.52
N THR A 133 -3.14 -21.47 -5.76
CA THR A 133 -2.25 -21.60 -6.93
C THR A 133 -1.18 -20.50 -7.01
N SER A 134 -1.45 -19.34 -6.43
CA SER A 134 -0.48 -18.23 -6.33
C SER A 134 0.73 -18.61 -5.47
N ASP A 135 1.92 -18.55 -6.06
CA ASP A 135 3.18 -18.85 -5.39
C ASP A 135 3.85 -17.55 -4.89
N PRO A 136 4.00 -17.35 -3.57
CA PRO A 136 4.68 -16.17 -3.04
C PRO A 136 6.18 -16.12 -3.39
N LEU A 137 6.81 -17.25 -3.77
CA LEU A 137 8.22 -17.30 -4.14
C LEU A 137 8.49 -16.68 -5.53
N LEU A 138 7.48 -16.69 -6.41
CA LEU A 138 7.54 -16.08 -7.73
C LEU A 138 7.03 -14.64 -7.74
N ALA A 139 6.48 -14.18 -6.62
CA ALA A 139 5.90 -12.85 -6.51
C ALA A 139 6.99 -11.78 -6.46
N GLU A 140 6.84 -10.74 -7.27
CA GLU A 140 7.55 -9.47 -7.10
C GLU A 140 6.90 -8.63 -6.00
N GLN A 141 5.57 -8.76 -5.91
CA GLN A 141 4.73 -7.96 -5.03
C GLN A 141 3.46 -8.73 -4.63
N ILE A 142 3.03 -8.56 -3.39
CA ILE A 142 1.73 -9.03 -2.89
C ILE A 142 0.96 -7.82 -2.35
N GLU A 143 -0.19 -7.55 -2.95
CA GLU A 143 -1.10 -6.47 -2.56
C GLU A 143 -2.25 -7.05 -1.74
N VAL A 144 -2.56 -6.44 -0.59
CA VAL A 144 -3.67 -6.85 0.26
C VAL A 144 -4.64 -5.71 0.44
N LEU A 145 -5.83 -5.86 -0.13
CA LEU A 145 -6.95 -4.95 0.06
C LEU A 145 -7.80 -5.44 1.22
N ARG A 146 -7.83 -4.69 2.32
CA ARG A 146 -8.63 -5.03 3.51
C ARG A 146 -10.00 -4.36 3.43
N GLY A 147 -11.06 -5.16 3.55
CA GLY A 147 -12.44 -4.70 3.48
C GLY A 147 -13.08 -4.91 2.10
N PRO A 148 -14.34 -4.49 1.92
CA PRO A 148 -15.12 -4.85 0.72
C PRO A 148 -14.46 -4.36 -0.57
N ALA A 149 -14.15 -5.30 -1.46
CA ALA A 149 -13.62 -5.05 -2.80
C ALA A 149 -14.50 -5.65 -3.91
N THR A 150 -15.78 -5.90 -3.59
CA THR A 150 -16.73 -6.62 -4.44
C THR A 150 -17.05 -5.91 -5.75
N LEU A 151 -17.01 -4.57 -5.77
CA LEU A 151 -17.21 -3.79 -6.99
C LEU A 151 -16.15 -4.09 -8.06
N ARG A 152 -14.92 -4.41 -7.63
CA ARG A 152 -13.79 -4.65 -8.53
C ARG A 152 -13.56 -6.14 -8.80
N TYR A 153 -13.65 -6.97 -7.76
CA TYR A 153 -13.26 -8.39 -7.83
C TYR A 153 -14.42 -9.37 -7.65
N GLY A 154 -15.66 -8.87 -7.59
CA GLY A 154 -16.87 -9.68 -7.51
C GLY A 154 -17.22 -10.17 -6.10
N SER A 155 -18.26 -10.99 -6.01
CA SER A 155 -18.88 -11.43 -4.75
C SER A 155 -17.93 -12.13 -3.78
N GLY A 156 -16.84 -12.73 -4.27
CA GLY A 156 -15.83 -13.41 -3.46
C GLY A 156 -14.89 -12.50 -2.66
N ALA A 157 -15.01 -11.17 -2.80
CA ALA A 157 -14.10 -10.20 -2.20
C ALA A 157 -14.75 -9.31 -1.13
N ILE A 158 -15.72 -9.84 -0.37
CA ILE A 158 -16.44 -9.07 0.66
C ILE A 158 -15.56 -8.71 1.88
N GLY A 159 -14.62 -9.59 2.24
CA GLY A 159 -13.62 -9.34 3.28
C GLY A 159 -12.36 -8.67 2.77
N GLY A 160 -12.15 -8.71 1.45
CA GLY A 160 -10.96 -8.18 0.80
C GLY A 160 -10.49 -9.03 -0.37
N ALA A 161 -9.33 -8.64 -0.88
CA ALA A 161 -8.62 -9.37 -1.91
C ALA A 161 -7.12 -9.39 -1.62
N VAL A 162 -6.48 -10.49 -2.00
CA VAL A 162 -5.03 -10.64 -2.01
C VAL A 162 -4.63 -10.82 -3.46
N ASN A 163 -3.82 -9.92 -4.00
CA ASN A 163 -3.37 -9.94 -5.37
C ASN A 163 -1.86 -10.18 -5.40
N VAL A 164 -1.45 -11.27 -6.03
CA VAL A 164 -0.06 -11.62 -6.26
C VAL A 164 0.35 -11.14 -7.64
N VAL A 165 1.48 -10.45 -7.73
CA VAL A 165 2.02 -9.91 -8.98
C VAL A 165 3.36 -10.61 -9.24
N ASP A 166 3.41 -11.36 -10.32
CA ASP A 166 4.59 -11.99 -10.91
C ASP A 166 4.87 -11.36 -12.28
N GLY A 167 6.16 -11.23 -12.63
CA GLY A 167 6.64 -10.52 -13.83
C GLY A 167 6.59 -11.33 -15.12
#